data_AF-A0AAV3HAU4-F1
#
_entry.id   AF-A0AAV3HAU4-F1
#
_cell.length_a   1.000
_cell.length_b   1.000
_cell.length_c   1.000
_cell.angle_alpha   90.00
_cell.angle_beta   90.00
_cell.angle_gamma   90.00
#
_symmetry.space_group_name_H-M   'P 1'
#
loop_
_entity.id
_entity.type
_entity.pdbx_description
1 polymer ?
#
loop_
_entity_poly.entity_id
_entity_poly.type
_entity_poly.pdbx_seq_one_letter_code
_entity_poly.pdbx_strand_id
1 'polypeptide(L)'
;QQVAQIINGVFSQLLATFPASLANRDQNELNEIRRQWVLAFRENGITTMEQVNAGMRVARRQNRPFLPSPGQFVAWCREEASVIAGLPNVSELVDMVYEYCRKRGLYPDA
;
A
#
# COMPACT_ATOMS: atom_id res chain seq x y z
N GLN A 1 -10.80 16.10 -8.59
CA GLN A 1 -12.09 15.68 -7.99
C GLN A 1 -12.18 14.16 -7.78
N GLN A 2 -11.66 13.32 -8.69
CA GLN A 2 -11.68 11.84 -8.56
C GLN A 2 -11.00 11.27 -7.30
N VAL A 3 -9.82 11.77 -6.94
CA VAL A 3 -9.02 11.26 -5.79
C VAL A 3 -9.78 11.35 -4.47
N ALA A 4 -10.53 12.43 -4.23
CA ALA A 4 -11.30 12.62 -3.00
C ALA A 4 -12.46 11.60 -2.85
N GLN A 5 -13.11 11.22 -3.94
CA GLN A 5 -14.18 10.21 -3.92
C GLN A 5 -13.64 8.82 -3.63
N ILE A 6 -12.49 8.48 -4.21
CA ILE A 6 -11.78 7.22 -3.93
C ILE A 6 -11.42 7.17 -2.44
N ILE A 7 -10.83 8.24 -1.90
CA ILE A 7 -10.39 8.28 -0.50
C ILE A 7 -11.54 8.20 0.50
N ASN A 8 -12.68 8.84 0.21
CA ASN A 8 -13.84 8.79 1.10
C ASN A 8 -14.38 7.36 1.26
N GLY A 9 -14.45 6.58 0.16
CA GLY A 9 -14.86 5.17 0.23
C GLY A 9 -13.86 4.29 0.99
N VAL A 10 -12.57 4.59 0.84
CA VAL A 10 -11.47 3.84 1.44
C VAL A 10 -11.43 4.03 2.96
N PHE A 11 -11.67 5.25 3.43
CA PHE A 11 -11.64 5.52 4.86
C PHE A 11 -12.74 4.75 5.59
N SER A 12 -13.94 4.67 5.02
CA SER A 12 -15.03 3.84 5.57
C SER A 12 -14.65 2.36 5.65
N GLN A 13 -13.98 1.82 4.63
CA GLN A 13 -13.54 0.42 4.62
C GLN A 13 -12.39 0.16 5.62
N LEU A 14 -11.43 1.08 5.72
CA LEU A 14 -10.35 1.01 6.70
C LEU A 14 -10.89 1.01 8.13
N LEU A 15 -11.82 1.93 8.42
CA LEU A 15 -12.45 2.00 9.74
C LEU A 15 -13.25 0.74 10.07
N ALA A 16 -13.93 0.14 9.09
CA ALA A 16 -14.60 -1.15 9.26
C ALA A 16 -13.62 -2.31 9.49
N THR A 17 -12.42 -2.24 8.89
CA THR A 17 -11.38 -3.27 9.04
C THR A 17 -10.66 -3.18 10.39
N PHE A 18 -10.55 -1.96 10.95
CA PHE A 18 -9.81 -1.69 12.18
C PHE A 18 -10.72 -1.05 13.26
N PRO A 19 -11.70 -1.80 13.80
CA PRO A 19 -12.76 -1.25 14.66
C PRO A 19 -12.24 -0.60 15.94
N ALA A 20 -11.10 -1.06 16.49
CA ALA A 20 -10.50 -0.48 17.68
C ALA A 20 -9.94 0.94 17.44
N SER A 21 -9.74 1.34 16.20
CA SER A 21 -9.21 2.66 15.83
C SER A 21 -10.23 3.79 15.96
N LEU A 22 -11.50 3.43 16.13
CA LEU A 22 -12.60 4.37 16.37
C LEU A 22 -12.87 4.62 17.85
N ALA A 23 -12.32 3.78 18.73
CA ALA A 23 -12.55 3.91 20.16
C ALA A 23 -12.03 5.29 20.64
N ASN A 24 -12.92 6.04 21.28
CA ASN A 24 -12.63 7.32 21.93
C ASN A 24 -12.20 8.47 21.00
N ARG A 25 -12.48 8.41 19.69
CA ARG A 25 -12.17 9.52 18.76
C ARG A 25 -13.38 10.40 18.48
N ASP A 26 -13.16 11.71 18.50
CA ASP A 26 -14.19 12.67 18.10
C ASP A 26 -14.21 12.89 16.57
N GLN A 27 -15.24 13.61 16.10
CA GLN A 27 -15.41 13.85 14.67
C GLN A 27 -14.29 14.74 14.07
N ASN A 28 -13.69 15.63 14.88
CA ASN A 28 -12.62 16.52 14.44
C ASN A 28 -11.31 15.75 14.25
N GLU A 29 -10.98 14.84 15.17
CA GLU A 29 -9.84 13.94 15.07
C GLU A 29 -9.97 13.05 13.84
N LEU A 30 -11.15 12.46 13.61
CA LEU A 30 -11.41 11.64 12.41
C LEU A 30 -11.27 12.46 11.11
N ASN A 31 -11.69 13.73 11.13
CA ASN A 31 -11.54 14.62 9.98
C ASN A 31 -10.07 14.94 9.70
N GLU A 32 -9.27 15.20 10.74
CA GLU A 32 -7.85 15.47 10.57
C GLU A 32 -7.09 14.22 10.11
N ILE A 33 -7.40 13.04 10.66
CA ILE A 33 -6.85 11.78 10.17
C ILE A 33 -7.18 11.61 8.69
N ARG A 34 -8.44 11.81 8.28
CA ARG A 34 -8.84 11.74 6.87
C ARG A 34 -8.01 12.69 6.01
N ARG A 35 -7.78 13.93 6.47
CA ARG A 35 -6.96 14.91 5.76
C ARG A 35 -5.52 14.42 5.57
N GLN A 36 -4.90 13.86 6.60
CA GLN A 36 -3.54 13.31 6.51
C GLN A 36 -3.45 12.15 5.53
N TRP A 37 -4.47 11.29 5.49
CA TRP A 37 -4.56 10.21 4.50
C TRP A 37 -4.70 10.72 3.08
N VAL A 38 -5.50 11.77 2.86
CA VAL A 38 -5.62 12.42 1.54
C VAL A 38 -4.28 12.98 1.06
N LEU A 39 -3.55 13.66 1.95
CA LEU A 39 -2.24 14.21 1.63
C LEU A 39 -1.25 13.10 1.27
N ALA A 40 -1.15 12.06 2.11
CA ALA A 40 -0.25 10.95 1.87
C ALA A 40 -0.52 10.24 0.53
N PHE A 41 -1.80 10.03 0.18
CA PHE A 41 -2.16 9.39 -1.09
C PHE A 41 -1.78 10.27 -2.28
N ARG A 42 -2.06 11.57 -2.20
CA ARG A 42 -1.72 12.53 -3.26
C ARG A 42 -0.20 12.62 -3.46
N GLU A 43 0.57 12.73 -2.38
CA GLU A 43 2.03 12.83 -2.41
C GLU A 43 2.70 11.56 -2.94
N ASN A 44 2.06 10.40 -2.74
CA ASN A 44 2.61 9.11 -3.15
C ASN A 44 2.04 8.54 -4.45
N GLY A 45 1.18 9.30 -5.15
CA GLY A 45 0.61 8.92 -6.44
C GLY A 45 -0.44 7.80 -6.35
N ILE A 46 -1.13 7.67 -5.21
CA ILE A 46 -2.27 6.76 -5.06
C ILE A 46 -3.52 7.46 -5.58
N THR A 47 -3.86 7.22 -6.84
CA THR A 47 -4.92 7.92 -7.56
C THR A 47 -5.99 7.01 -8.13
N THR A 48 -5.79 5.68 -8.09
CA THR A 48 -6.76 4.69 -8.61
C THR A 48 -7.34 3.81 -7.50
N MET A 49 -8.58 3.35 -7.69
CA MET A 49 -9.22 2.42 -6.76
C MET A 49 -8.51 1.06 -6.74
N GLU A 50 -7.88 0.67 -7.85
CA GLU A 50 -7.11 -0.58 -7.95
C GLU A 50 -5.92 -0.59 -7.00
N GLN A 51 -5.13 0.50 -6.96
CA GLN A 51 -4.02 0.66 -6.01
C GLN A 51 -4.52 0.55 -4.56
N VAL A 52 -5.66 1.15 -4.26
CA VAL A 52 -6.20 1.08 -2.91
C VAL A 52 -6.75 -0.30 -2.56
N ASN A 53 -7.46 -0.95 -3.47
CA ASN A 53 -7.92 -2.33 -3.29
C ASN A 53 -6.73 -3.28 -3.06
N ALA A 54 -5.58 -3.01 -3.68
CA ALA A 54 -4.32 -3.69 -3.43
C ALA A 54 -3.89 -3.56 -1.96
N GLY A 55 -3.80 -2.33 -1.45
CA GLY A 55 -3.50 -2.06 -0.03
C GLY A 55 -4.53 -2.67 0.93
N MET A 56 -5.82 -2.66 0.56
CA MET A 56 -6.90 -3.26 1.36
C MET A 56 -6.82 -4.79 1.43
N ARG A 57 -6.27 -5.47 0.42
CA ARG A 57 -6.00 -6.93 0.49
C ARG A 57 -4.94 -7.24 1.54
N VAL A 58 -3.87 -6.44 1.59
CA VAL A 58 -2.83 -6.58 2.62
C VAL A 58 -3.38 -6.22 4.00
N ALA A 59 -4.14 -5.12 4.11
CA ALA A 59 -4.76 -4.67 5.37
C ALA A 59 -5.64 -5.76 6.00
N ARG A 60 -6.47 -6.45 5.20
CA ARG A 60 -7.34 -7.54 5.71
C ARG A 60 -6.60 -8.78 6.19
N ARG A 61 -5.33 -8.97 5.79
CA ARG A 61 -4.48 -10.05 6.28
C ARG A 61 -3.76 -9.69 7.59
N GLN A 62 -3.77 -8.42 7.99
CA GLN A 62 -3.12 -7.97 9.20
C GLN A 62 -3.90 -8.45 10.43
N ASN A 63 -3.18 -9.02 11.40
CA ASN A 63 -3.79 -9.48 12.66
C ASN A 63 -3.89 -8.35 13.72
N ARG A 64 -3.66 -7.09 13.32
CA ARG A 64 -3.63 -5.93 14.21
C ARG A 64 -4.97 -5.19 14.16
N PRO A 65 -5.59 -4.85 15.30
CA PRO A 65 -6.90 -4.19 15.32
C PRO A 65 -6.84 -2.66 15.13
N PHE A 66 -5.64 -2.08 14.96
CA PHE A 66 -5.41 -0.65 14.84
C PHE A 66 -5.07 -0.23 13.41
N LEU A 67 -5.46 1.00 13.07
CA LEU A 67 -5.20 1.66 11.79
C LEU A 67 -3.68 1.72 11.54
N PRO A 68 -3.20 1.33 10.35
CA PRO A 68 -1.81 1.55 9.95
C PRO A 68 -1.52 3.05 9.81
N SER A 69 -0.24 3.42 9.78
CA SER A 69 0.14 4.76 9.36
C SER A 69 -0.15 4.97 7.86
N PRO A 70 -0.37 6.23 7.40
CA PRO A 70 -0.58 6.50 5.97
C PRO A 70 0.57 5.98 5.09
N GLY A 71 1.82 6.16 5.53
CA GLY A 71 3.00 5.67 4.82
C GLY A 71 3.06 4.14 4.73
N GLN A 72 2.67 3.43 5.80
CA GLN A 72 2.60 1.98 5.79
C GLN A 72 1.54 1.47 4.81
N PHE A 73 0.38 2.11 4.75
CA PHE A 73 -0.65 1.72 3.79
C PHE A 73 -0.23 1.98 2.34
N VAL A 74 0.44 3.11 2.08
CA VAL A 74 1.02 3.41 0.76
C VAL A 74 2.03 2.34 0.34
N ALA A 75 2.87 1.85 1.25
CA ALA A 75 3.81 0.77 0.95
C ALA A 75 3.08 -0.50 0.49
N TRP A 76 1.99 -0.88 1.16
CA TRP A 76 1.17 -2.03 0.76
C TRP A 76 0.52 -1.86 -0.61
N CYS A 77 0.04 -0.65 -0.93
CA CYS A 77 -0.49 -0.36 -2.26
C CYS A 77 0.55 -0.59 -3.37
N ARG A 78 1.83 -0.27 -3.11
CA ARG A 78 2.92 -0.42 -4.07
C ARG A 78 3.40 -1.86 -4.20
N GLU A 79 3.59 -2.54 -3.07
CA GLU A 79 4.06 -3.92 -3.04
C GLU A 79 3.12 -4.84 -3.84
N GLU A 80 1.81 -4.70 -3.61
CA GLU A 80 0.83 -5.51 -4.32
C GLU A 80 0.72 -5.12 -5.81
N ALA A 81 0.98 -3.87 -6.18
CA ALA A 81 1.08 -3.46 -7.58
C ALA A 81 2.28 -4.12 -8.28
N SER A 82 3.43 -4.23 -7.61
CA SER A 82 4.59 -4.97 -8.11
C SER A 82 4.29 -6.45 -8.30
N VAL A 83 3.57 -7.08 -7.36
CA VAL A 83 3.15 -8.48 -7.48
C VAL A 83 2.21 -8.68 -8.68
N ILE A 84 1.23 -7.80 -8.91
CA ILE A 84 0.33 -7.87 -10.07
C ILE A 84 1.11 -7.73 -11.39
N ALA A 85 2.13 -6.87 -11.41
CA ALA A 85 3.00 -6.69 -12.58
C ALA A 85 3.97 -7.86 -12.81
N GLY A 86 4.00 -8.87 -11.92
CA GLY A 86 4.92 -10.00 -11.99
C GLY A 86 6.37 -9.62 -11.69
N LEU A 87 6.58 -8.49 -11.00
CA LEU A 87 7.92 -8.05 -10.60
C LEU A 87 8.38 -8.84 -9.36
N PRO A 88 9.67 -9.22 -9.31
CA PRO A 88 10.22 -9.90 -8.15
C PRO A 88 10.19 -8.99 -6.93
N ASN A 89 10.03 -9.59 -5.75
CA ASN A 89 10.30 -8.89 -4.50
C ASN A 89 11.82 -8.66 -4.32
N VAL A 90 12.21 -7.89 -3.30
CA VAL A 90 13.63 -7.51 -3.10
C VAL A 90 14.54 -8.73 -2.95
N SER A 91 14.10 -9.78 -2.24
CA SER A 91 14.89 -11.00 -2.08
C SER A 91 15.05 -11.73 -3.41
N GLU A 92 13.95 -11.92 -4.13
CA GLU A 92 13.95 -12.58 -5.44
C GLU A 92 14.83 -11.82 -6.44
N LEU A 93 14.77 -10.48 -6.44
CA LEU A 93 15.61 -9.65 -7.30
C LEU A 93 17.09 -9.83 -6.99
N VAL A 94 17.47 -9.86 -5.72
CA VAL A 94 18.87 -10.09 -5.30
C VAL A 94 19.33 -11.47 -5.74
N ASP A 95 18.50 -12.50 -5.56
CA ASP A 95 18.80 -13.86 -6.01
C ASP A 95 19.01 -13.93 -7.54
N MET A 96 18.16 -13.25 -8.31
CA MET A 96 18.29 -13.13 -9.76
C MET A 96 19.60 -12.44 -10.16
N VAL A 97 19.98 -11.35 -9.48
CA VAL A 97 21.25 -10.64 -9.75
C VAL A 97 22.45 -11.53 -9.44
N TYR A 98 22.45 -12.24 -8.30
CA TYR A 98 23.52 -13.16 -7.97
C TYR A 98 23.65 -14.30 -8.97
N GLU A 99 22.51 -14.83 -9.43
CA GLU A 99 22.50 -15.87 -10.44
C GLU A 99 23.06 -15.39 -11.78
N TYR A 100 22.67 -14.19 -12.21
CA TYR A 100 23.25 -13.55 -13.39
C TYR A 100 24.75 -13.34 -13.23
N CYS A 101 25.21 -12.78 -12.10
CA CYS A 101 26.65 -12.58 -11.84
C CYS A 101 27.46 -13.88 -11.92
N ARG A 102 26.90 -15.00 -11.43
CA ARG A 102 27.54 -16.33 -11.53
C ARG A 102 27.63 -16.83 -12.98
N LYS A 103 26.59 -16.59 -13.77
CA LYS A 103 26.45 -17.16 -15.12
C LYS A 103 26.82 -16.19 -16.25
N ARG A 104 27.15 -14.93 -15.96
CA ARG A 104 27.34 -13.86 -16.95
C ARG A 104 28.26 -14.25 -18.11
N GLY A 105 29.34 -14.99 -17.86
CA GLY A 105 30.28 -15.43 -18.90
C GLY A 105 29.73 -16.46 -19.90
N LEU A 106 28.52 -16.99 -19.66
CA LEU A 106 27.80 -17.90 -20.57
C LEU A 106 26.88 -17.14 -21.53
N TYR A 107 26.70 -15.84 -21.33
CA TYR A 107 25.82 -15.00 -22.14
C TYR A 107 26.64 -14.39 -23.29
N PRO A 108 26.23 -14.54 -24.56
CA PRO A 108 26.97 -14.03 -25.72
C PRO A 108 27.05 -12.49 -25.76
N ASP A 109 26.16 -11.82 -25.04
CA ASP A 109 25.97 -10.37 -24.96
C ASP A 109 26.57 -9.74 -23.68
N ALA A 110 27.23 -10.54 -22.83
CA ALA A 110 27.88 -10.07 -21.59
C ALA A 110 29.28 -9.49 -21.80
#